data_AF-A0A7Y0NPP9-F1
#
_entry.id   AF-A0A7Y0NPP9-F1
#
_cell.length_a   1.000
_cell.length_b   1.000
_cell.length_c   1.000
_cell.angle_alpha   90.00
_cell.angle_beta   90.00
_cell.angle_gamma   90.00
#
_symmetry.space_group_name_H-M   'P 1'
#
loop_
_entity.id
_entity.type
_entity.pdbx_description
1 polymer ?
#
loop_
_entity_poly.entity_id
_entity_poly.type
_entity_poly.pdbx_seq_one_letter_code
_entity_poly.pdbx_strand_id
1 'polypeptide(L)'
;MKKIVLLILATAGLLYISCKKTDKGIDGPGEVYGKWKLIETMQDPGDGSGRYKKVTGEAKYLILNKSADKAGKFEGDAIPDLYAFKILDSIRMEVYSNTYKMPLTYYYKVSAKSLLLNPPCIEGCGYRFVRE
;
A
#
# COMPACT_ATOMS: atom_id res chain seq x y z
N MET A 1 -25.92 -25.06 -46.12
CA MET A 1 -24.70 -25.28 -45.31
C MET A 1 -23.73 -24.09 -45.30
N LYS A 2 -23.41 -23.46 -46.44
CA LYS A 2 -22.49 -22.28 -46.48
C LYS A 2 -22.93 -21.07 -45.62
N LYS A 3 -24.24 -20.80 -45.51
CA LYS A 3 -24.79 -19.67 -44.74
C LYS A 3 -24.75 -19.88 -43.21
N ILE A 4 -24.76 -21.13 -42.75
CA ILE A 4 -24.70 -21.47 -41.31
C ILE A 4 -23.26 -21.38 -40.81
N VAL A 5 -22.28 -21.77 -41.62
CA VAL A 5 -20.85 -21.64 -41.32
C VAL A 5 -20.44 -20.17 -41.12
N LEU A 6 -21.00 -19.26 -41.92
CA LEU A 6 -20.77 -17.81 -41.78
C LEU A 6 -21.33 -17.23 -40.48
N LEU A 7 -22.43 -17.78 -39.95
CA LEU A 7 -23.04 -17.29 -38.70
C LEU A 7 -22.25 -17.72 -37.46
N ILE A 8 -21.64 -18.91 -37.49
CA ILE A 8 -20.81 -19.46 -36.40
C ILE A 8 -19.45 -18.74 -36.36
N LEU A 9 -18.91 -18.34 -37.51
CA LEU A 9 -17.67 -17.57 -37.59
C LEU A 9 -17.83 -16.14 -37.05
N ALA A 10 -19.04 -15.55 -37.19
CA ALA A 10 -19.34 -14.20 -36.71
C ALA A 10 -19.50 -14.11 -35.18
N THR A 11 -20.01 -15.16 -34.52
CA THR A 11 -20.18 -15.19 -33.06
C THR A 11 -18.88 -15.49 -32.32
N ALA A 12 -17.95 -16.22 -32.94
CA ALA A 12 -16.64 -16.51 -32.35
C ALA A 12 -15.71 -15.27 -32.27
N GLY A 13 -15.92 -14.25 -33.12
CA GLY A 13 -15.11 -13.03 -33.14
C GLY A 13 -15.42 -12.04 -32.00
N LEU A 14 -16.63 -12.10 -31.41
CA LEU A 14 -17.08 -11.13 -30.40
C LEU A 14 -16.57 -11.45 -28.97
N LEU A 15 -15.99 -12.62 -28.74
CA LEU A 15 -15.48 -13.02 -27.43
C LEU A 15 -14.06 -12.52 -27.13
N TYR A 16 -13.36 -11.92 -28.09
CA TYR A 16 -11.97 -11.44 -27.92
C TYR A 16 -11.83 -10.00 -27.40
N ILE A 17 -12.93 -9.27 -27.19
CA ILE A 17 -12.87 -7.87 -26.70
C ILE A 17 -12.83 -7.81 -25.16
N SER A 18 -13.01 -8.94 -24.47
CA SER A 18 -12.92 -9.00 -23.00
C SER A 18 -11.49 -9.26 -22.55
N CYS A 19 -10.70 -8.19 -22.42
CA CYS A 19 -9.91 -7.85 -21.23
C CYS A 19 -8.90 -6.74 -21.62
N LYS A 20 -9.30 -5.47 -21.55
CA LYS A 20 -8.29 -4.44 -21.25
C LYS A 20 -7.95 -4.60 -19.77
N LYS A 21 -7.00 -5.46 -19.45
CA LYS A 21 -6.24 -5.28 -18.22
C LYS A 21 -5.49 -3.98 -18.42
N THR A 22 -6.02 -2.89 -17.89
CA THR A 22 -5.18 -1.74 -17.59
C THR A 22 -4.11 -2.29 -16.67
N ASP A 23 -2.88 -2.40 -17.16
CA ASP A 23 -1.70 -2.65 -16.36
C ASP A 23 -1.61 -1.51 -15.35
N LYS A 24 -2.36 -1.62 -14.25
CA LYS A 24 -2.11 -0.84 -13.05
C LYS A 24 -0.80 -1.40 -12.51
N GLY A 25 0.28 -0.79 -13.00
CA GLY A 25 1.68 -1.03 -12.70
C GLY A 25 1.90 -2.21 -11.78
N ILE A 26 2.32 -3.34 -12.35
CA ILE A 26 3.15 -4.28 -11.60
C ILE A 26 4.49 -3.56 -11.43
N ASP A 27 4.50 -2.57 -10.54
CA ASP A 27 5.73 -2.06 -9.97
C ASP A 27 6.44 -3.30 -9.41
N GLY A 28 7.68 -3.53 -9.83
CA GLY A 28 8.46 -4.73 -9.47
C GLY A 28 8.55 -4.96 -7.96
N PRO A 29 9.12 -6.10 -7.52
CA PRO A 29 9.20 -6.43 -6.11
C PRO A 29 9.76 -5.25 -5.31
N GLY A 30 8.97 -4.77 -4.34
CA GLY A 30 9.30 -3.59 -3.55
C GLY A 30 10.14 -3.92 -2.33
N GLU A 31 11.09 -3.06 -2.00
CA GLU A 31 11.81 -3.09 -0.72
C GLU A 31 11.20 -2.06 0.23
N VAL A 32 10.91 -2.43 1.48
CA VAL A 32 10.32 -1.49 2.46
C VAL A 32 11.28 -0.35 2.82
N TYR A 33 12.58 -0.62 2.80
CA TYR A 33 13.61 0.36 3.16
C TYR A 33 13.72 1.48 2.12
N GLY A 34 14.02 2.69 2.61
CA GLY A 34 14.19 3.89 1.79
C GLY A 34 13.40 5.09 2.29
N LYS A 35 13.38 6.13 1.46
CA LYS A 35 12.65 7.38 1.71
C LYS A 35 11.31 7.36 1.00
N TRP A 36 10.28 7.76 1.73
CA TRP A 36 8.89 7.66 1.34
C TRP A 36 8.18 8.97 1.61
N LYS A 37 7.57 9.58 0.59
CA LYS A 37 6.78 10.79 0.73
C LYS A 37 5.32 10.43 0.99
N LEU A 38 4.73 10.96 2.06
CA LEU A 38 3.32 10.75 2.37
C LEU A 38 2.45 11.50 1.35
N ILE A 39 1.51 10.79 0.74
CA ILE A 39 0.62 11.37 -0.30
C ILE A 39 -0.86 11.33 0.10
N GLU A 40 -1.30 10.32 0.84
CA GLU A 40 -2.69 10.20 1.27
C GLU A 40 -2.79 9.57 2.66
N THR A 41 -3.81 9.98 3.41
CA THR A 41 -4.20 9.38 4.69
C THR A 41 -5.67 8.99 4.66
N MET A 42 -6.03 8.00 5.46
CA MET A 42 -7.41 7.55 5.63
C MET A 42 -7.69 7.32 7.11
N GLN A 43 -8.87 7.78 7.55
CA GLN A 43 -9.49 7.44 8.81
C GLN A 43 -11.00 7.31 8.56
N ASP A 44 -11.57 6.18 8.94
CA ASP A 44 -13.02 5.92 8.90
C ASP A 44 -13.62 6.26 10.28
N PRO A 45 -14.72 7.03 10.35
CA PRO A 45 -15.38 7.33 11.62
C PRO A 45 -16.27 6.19 12.15
N GLY A 46 -16.39 5.08 11.40
CA GLY A 46 -17.20 3.91 11.77
C GLY A 46 -18.57 3.85 11.08
N ASP A 47 -18.80 4.69 10.07
CA ASP A 47 -19.99 4.67 9.22
C ASP A 47 -19.71 4.09 7.81
N GLY A 48 -18.47 3.66 7.55
CA GLY A 48 -18.04 3.14 6.25
C GLY A 48 -17.77 4.23 5.20
N SER A 49 -17.76 5.50 5.60
CA SER A 49 -17.45 6.64 4.72
C SER A 49 -15.95 6.92 4.57
N GLY A 50 -15.08 6.18 5.27
CA GLY A 50 -13.64 6.38 5.24
C GLY A 50 -13.06 6.26 3.83
N ARG A 51 -12.37 7.31 3.37
CA ARG A 51 -11.69 7.35 2.07
C ARG A 51 -10.30 7.95 2.24
N TYR A 52 -9.37 7.53 1.38
CA TYR A 52 -8.07 8.20 1.28
C TYR A 52 -8.26 9.64 0.80
N LYS A 53 -7.68 10.57 1.54
CA LYS A 53 -7.62 12.00 1.22
C LYS A 53 -6.17 12.39 0.98
N LYS A 54 -5.93 13.20 -0.03
CA LYS A 54 -4.60 13.74 -0.33
C LYS A 54 -4.10 14.60 0.83
N VAL A 55 -2.83 14.45 1.17
CA VAL A 55 -2.17 15.34 2.12
C VAL A 55 -1.92 16.69 1.45
N THR A 56 -2.28 17.76 2.14
CA THR A 56 -2.08 19.15 1.71
C THR A 56 -1.09 19.86 2.63
N GLY A 57 -0.35 20.84 2.11
CA GLY A 57 0.64 21.60 2.88
C GLY A 57 2.07 21.10 2.63
N GLU A 58 2.93 21.25 3.64
CA GLU A 58 4.33 20.82 3.56
C GLU A 58 4.44 19.31 3.36
N ALA A 59 5.41 18.89 2.55
CA ALA A 59 5.67 17.49 2.30
C ALA A 59 6.17 16.80 3.57
N LYS A 60 5.55 15.67 3.92
CA LYS A 60 5.93 14.83 5.04
C LYS A 60 6.60 13.55 4.55
N TYR A 61 7.64 13.12 5.26
CA TYR A 61 8.47 11.99 4.87
C TYR A 61 8.55 10.93 5.94
N LEU A 62 8.66 9.69 5.47
CA LEU A 62 8.97 8.51 6.24
C LEU A 62 10.27 7.93 5.70
N ILE A 63 11.22 7.64 6.57
CA ILE A 63 12.48 6.98 6.23
C ILE A 63 12.52 5.66 7.00
N LEU A 64 12.69 4.56 6.26
CA LEU A 64 12.78 3.21 6.81
C LEU A 64 14.21 2.69 6.60
N ASN A 65 14.98 2.65 7.68
CA ASN A 65 16.39 2.24 7.65
C ASN A 65 16.55 0.80 8.12
N LYS A 66 17.51 0.07 7.53
CA LYS A 66 17.99 -1.20 8.08
C LYS A 66 18.74 -0.91 9.39
N SER A 67 18.60 -1.78 10.39
CA SER A 67 19.48 -1.77 11.56
C SER A 67 20.08 -3.16 11.80
N ALA A 68 21.26 -3.18 12.43
CA ALA A 68 22.09 -4.36 12.60
C ALA A 68 21.48 -5.41 13.55
N ASP A 69 20.55 -4.98 14.41
CA ASP A 69 19.82 -5.78 15.39
C ASP A 69 18.57 -6.49 14.81
N LYS A 70 18.42 -6.49 13.48
CA LYS A 70 17.26 -7.04 12.73
C LYS A 70 15.96 -6.25 12.90
N ALA A 71 15.90 -5.27 13.80
CA ALA A 71 14.87 -4.24 13.75
C ALA A 71 15.24 -3.23 12.66
N GLY A 72 14.26 -2.63 11.99
CA GLY A 72 14.45 -1.43 11.20
C GLY A 72 14.11 -0.19 12.03
N LYS A 73 14.52 0.99 11.56
CA LYS A 73 14.23 2.27 12.23
C LYS A 73 13.22 3.08 11.45
N PHE A 74 12.28 3.68 12.16
CA PHE A 74 11.38 4.72 11.65
C PHE A 74 12.03 6.09 11.91
N GLU A 75 12.11 6.90 10.87
CA GLU A 75 12.57 8.29 10.92
C GLU A 75 11.69 9.18 10.03
N GLY A 76 11.79 10.50 10.21
CA GLY A 76 11.00 11.49 9.47
C GLY A 76 9.80 12.02 10.24
N ASP A 77 8.98 12.83 9.57
CA ASP A 77 7.92 13.63 10.17
C ASP A 77 6.51 13.23 9.72
N ALA A 78 6.38 12.17 8.91
CA ALA A 78 5.08 11.63 8.50
C ALA A 78 4.37 10.86 9.61
N ILE A 79 5.11 10.13 10.45
CA ILE A 79 4.58 9.36 11.59
C ILE A 79 5.56 9.43 12.77
N PRO A 80 5.69 10.58 13.44
CA PRO A 80 6.80 10.87 14.36
C PRO A 80 6.82 10.02 15.65
N ASP A 81 5.70 9.38 16.00
CA ASP A 81 5.61 8.57 17.22
C ASP A 81 6.28 7.19 17.08
N LEU A 82 6.55 6.75 15.86
CA LEU A 82 7.14 5.44 15.58
C LEU A 82 8.67 5.54 15.55
N TYR A 83 9.37 4.59 16.17
CA TYR A 83 10.84 4.61 16.21
C TYR A 83 11.50 3.34 15.65
N ALA A 84 10.83 2.19 15.68
CA ALA A 84 11.38 0.94 15.17
C ALA A 84 10.31 0.02 14.57
N PHE A 85 10.74 -0.94 13.77
CA PHE A 85 9.90 -2.00 13.25
C PHE A 85 10.62 -3.32 13.09
N LYS A 86 9.86 -4.40 12.95
CA LYS A 86 10.37 -5.71 12.57
C LYS A 86 9.44 -6.33 11.54
N ILE A 87 9.99 -6.69 10.38
CA ILE A 87 9.22 -7.40 9.35
C ILE A 87 8.95 -8.82 9.86
N LEU A 88 7.68 -9.20 9.95
CA LEU A 88 7.28 -10.54 10.37
C LEU A 88 7.14 -11.47 9.16
N ASP A 89 6.52 -10.96 8.10
CA ASP A 89 6.27 -11.67 6.85
C ASP A 89 6.02 -10.67 5.69
N SER A 90 5.51 -11.17 4.56
CA SER A 90 5.26 -10.38 3.34
C SER A 90 4.15 -9.33 3.46
N ILE A 91 3.33 -9.36 4.51
CA ILE A 91 2.19 -8.44 4.70
C ILE A 91 2.12 -7.82 6.10
N ARG A 92 2.90 -8.29 7.08
CA ARG A 92 2.87 -7.79 8.47
C ARG A 92 4.23 -7.34 8.97
N MET A 93 4.22 -6.29 9.79
CA MET A 93 5.35 -5.84 10.58
C MET A 93 4.91 -5.52 12.02
N GLU A 94 5.78 -5.80 12.99
CA GLU A 94 5.68 -5.20 14.32
C GLU A 94 6.23 -3.78 14.27
N VAL A 95 5.53 -2.85 14.90
CA VAL A 95 5.86 -1.44 14.97
C VAL A 95 5.94 -1.03 16.42
N TYR A 96 7.01 -0.34 16.77
CA TYR A 96 7.29 0.16 18.11
C TYR A 96 7.13 1.67 18.13
N SER A 97 6.44 2.19 19.14
CA SER A 97 6.16 3.62 19.29
C SER A 97 6.43 4.11 20.70
N ASN A 98 6.59 5.42 20.83
CA ASN A 98 6.74 6.07 22.14
C ASN A 98 5.43 6.09 22.94
N THR A 99 4.28 5.92 22.27
CA THR A 99 2.94 6.06 22.85
C THR A 99 2.41 4.75 23.43
N TYR A 100 2.73 3.60 22.83
CA TYR A 100 2.19 2.30 23.23
C TYR A 100 3.26 1.45 23.95
N LYS A 101 2.86 0.79 25.05
CA LYS A 101 3.75 -0.08 25.83
C LYS A 101 4.07 -1.41 25.13
N MET A 102 3.22 -1.83 24.20
CA MET A 102 3.35 -3.09 23.45
C MET A 102 3.49 -2.77 21.96
N PRO A 103 4.26 -3.57 21.20
CA PRO A 103 4.34 -3.39 19.76
C PRO A 103 2.98 -3.60 19.10
N LEU A 104 2.72 -2.80 18.07
CA LEU A 104 1.52 -2.92 17.24
C LEU A 104 1.82 -3.71 15.99
N THR A 105 0.90 -4.56 15.55
CA THR A 105 1.01 -5.22 14.24
C THR A 105 0.40 -4.33 13.18
N TYR A 106 1.23 -3.86 12.25
CA TYR A 106 0.78 -3.13 11.07
C TYR A 106 0.71 -4.10 9.89
N TYR A 107 -0.33 -3.96 9.07
CA TYR A 107 -0.33 -4.53 7.74
C TYR A 107 0.36 -3.57 6.77
N TYR A 108 1.05 -4.11 5.77
CA TYR A 108 1.68 -3.30 4.76
C TYR A 108 1.61 -3.93 3.37
N LYS A 109 1.75 -3.06 2.37
CA LYS A 109 1.96 -3.46 0.98
C LYS A 109 3.02 -2.56 0.38
N VAL A 110 4.03 -3.16 -0.24
CA VAL A 110 5.15 -2.42 -0.85
C VAL A 110 5.35 -2.84 -2.30
N SER A 111 5.77 -1.89 -3.11
CA SER A 111 6.24 -2.08 -4.48
C SER A 111 7.47 -1.20 -4.73
N ALA A 112 8.03 -1.25 -5.94
CA ALA A 112 9.12 -0.36 -6.32
C ALA A 112 8.79 1.15 -6.18
N LYS A 113 7.51 1.55 -6.20
CA LYS A 113 7.10 2.98 -6.17
C LYS A 113 6.17 3.37 -5.04
N SER A 114 5.51 2.42 -4.40
CA SER A 114 4.49 2.71 -3.38
C SER A 114 4.68 1.90 -2.12
N LEU A 115 4.33 2.52 -0.99
CA LEU A 115 4.23 1.88 0.30
C LEU A 115 2.86 2.24 0.90
N LEU A 116 2.15 1.23 1.36
CA LEU A 116 0.94 1.35 2.14
C LEU A 116 1.21 0.79 3.54
N LEU A 117 0.88 1.57 4.57
CA LEU A 117 0.90 1.13 5.97
C LEU A 117 -0.52 1.22 6.55
N ASN A 118 -0.97 0.14 7.17
CA ASN A 118 -2.26 0.04 7.85
C ASN A 118 -2.05 -0.31 9.33
N PRO A 119 -2.19 0.68 10.23
CA PRO A 119 -2.23 0.44 11.66
C PRO A 119 -3.43 -0.45 12.07
N PRO A 120 -3.39 -1.07 13.26
CA PRO A 120 -4.48 -1.90 13.78
C PRO A 120 -5.59 -1.02 14.39
N CYS A 121 -6.17 -0.14 13.59
CA CYS A 121 -7.31 0.68 14.02
C CYS A 121 -8.58 -0.16 14.09
N ILE A 122 -9.47 0.16 15.05
CA ILE A 122 -10.82 -0.45 15.15
C ILE A 122 -11.59 -0.13 13.87
N GLU A 123 -11.56 1.14 13.46
CA GLU A 123 -12.10 1.61 12.20
C GLU A 123 -11.00 1.78 11.16
N GLY A 124 -11.32 1.61 9.88
CA GLY A 124 -10.33 1.61 8.80
C GLY A 124 -9.40 2.83 8.82
N CYS A 125 -8.10 2.60 8.84
CA CYS A 125 -7.09 3.67 8.76
C CYS A 125 -5.90 3.27 7.88
N GLY A 126 -5.17 4.25 7.36
CA GLY A 126 -3.96 3.96 6.60
C GLY A 126 -3.22 5.16 6.04
N TYR A 127 -1.98 4.90 5.65
CA TYR A 127 -1.05 5.87 5.09
C TYR A 127 -0.54 5.36 3.76
N ARG A 128 -0.61 6.20 2.72
CA ARG A 128 -0.03 5.90 1.40
C ARG A 128 1.14 6.80 1.12
N PHE A 129 2.20 6.19 0.63
CA PHE A 129 3.44 6.86 0.29
C PHE A 129 3.85 6.54 -1.14
N VAL A 130 4.63 7.45 -1.71
CA VAL A 130 5.41 7.23 -2.93
C VAL A 130 6.89 7.26 -2.62
N ARG A 131 7.67 6.46 -3.35
CA ARG A 131 9.12 6.43 -3.21
C ARG A 131 9.73 7.77 -3.67
N GLU A 132 10.77 8.19 -2.97
CA GLU A 132 11.61 9.34 -3.33
C GLU A 132 13.06 8.92 -3.55
#